data_AF-A0AAW2BWU8-F1
#
_entry.id   AF-A0AAW2BWU8-F1
#
_cell.length_a   1.000
_cell.length_b   1.000
_cell.length_c   1.000
_cell.angle_alpha   90.00
_cell.angle_beta   90.00
_cell.angle_gamma   90.00
#
_symmetry.space_group_name_H-M   'P 1'
#
loop_
_entity.id
_entity.type
_entity.pdbx_description
1 polymer ?
#
loop_
_entity_poly.entity_id
_entity_poly.type
_entity_poly.pdbx_seq_one_letter_code
_entity_poly.pdbx_strand_id
1 'polypeptide(L)'
;MLGVSVIQQNEKYLGLPSLVGRKKKESFTHIKQQVWKKLAGWEAKLLSQAVREILIKFMAQALPTYTMTCFKVPLSLCHEIESMICIFCWGQKGDNRKIHWVKWQDLCEPKSQGGMGVKDLALFNDALLAKQTWRLIHDTDSLFYRVFKAKFFANSTIMEAKNPANASYAWKSILKGRDVIKRGTVDPVLFSLVLWNLWNRRNNLRLGKPTLPLDKVLEHSQER
;
A
#
# COMPACT_ATOMS: atom_id res chain seq x y z
N MET A 1 -42.67 -12.13 3.90
CA MET A 1 -41.40 -11.69 4.53
C MET A 1 -40.31 -12.63 4.03
N LEU A 2 -39.46 -12.16 3.11
CA LEU A 2 -38.35 -12.97 2.58
C LEU A 2 -37.35 -13.22 3.73
N GLY A 3 -37.24 -14.47 4.17
CA GLY A 3 -36.34 -14.94 5.24
C GLY A 3 -34.86 -14.89 4.86
N VAL A 4 -34.42 -13.77 4.29
CA VAL A 4 -33.01 -13.49 4.04
C VAL A 4 -32.39 -13.12 5.38
N SER A 5 -31.58 -14.03 5.92
CA SER A 5 -30.73 -13.75 7.07
C SER A 5 -29.91 -12.50 6.78
N VAL A 6 -30.01 -11.48 7.65
CA VAL A 6 -29.13 -10.31 7.63
C VAL A 6 -27.70 -10.84 7.74
N ILE A 7 -26.97 -10.78 6.63
CA ILE A 7 -25.61 -11.29 6.51
C ILE A 7 -24.77 -10.64 7.61
N GLN A 8 -24.26 -11.47 8.54
CA GLN A 8 -23.32 -11.00 9.55
C GLN A 8 -22.15 -10.32 8.84
N GLN A 9 -21.79 -9.12 9.30
CA GLN A 9 -20.93 -8.13 8.64
C GLN A 9 -19.47 -8.55 8.34
N ASN A 10 -19.17 -9.84 8.17
CA ASN A 10 -17.80 -10.36 8.14
C ASN A 10 -17.57 -11.54 7.19
N GLU A 11 -18.35 -11.69 6.12
CA GLU A 11 -18.00 -12.65 5.06
C GLU A 11 -16.78 -12.15 4.29
N LYS A 12 -15.65 -12.87 4.42
CA LYS A 12 -14.41 -12.56 3.70
C LYS A 12 -14.49 -13.16 2.29
N TYR A 13 -14.33 -12.33 1.27
CA TYR A 13 -14.19 -12.79 -0.11
C TYR A 13 -12.73 -12.66 -0.55
N LEU A 14 -12.10 -13.76 -0.97
CA LEU A 14 -10.67 -13.81 -1.32
C LEU A 14 -9.74 -13.22 -0.23
N GLY A 15 -10.11 -13.38 1.04
CA GLY A 15 -9.36 -12.84 2.18
C GLY A 15 -9.54 -11.34 2.44
N LEU A 16 -10.38 -10.65 1.65
CA LEU A 16 -10.76 -9.25 1.84
C LEU A 16 -12.15 -9.14 2.47
N PRO A 17 -12.42 -8.10 3.27
CA PRO A 17 -13.77 -7.84 3.76
C PRO A 17 -14.69 -7.51 2.56
N SER A 18 -15.77 -8.29 2.39
CA SER A 18 -16.78 -8.05 1.35
C SER A 18 -17.49 -6.70 1.54
N LEU A 19 -17.69 -6.31 2.79
CA LEU A 19 -18.28 -5.04 3.21
C LEU A 19 -17.37 -4.35 4.23
N VAL A 20 -16.88 -3.15 3.88
CA VAL A 20 -16.18 -2.29 4.84
C VAL A 20 -17.20 -1.36 5.48
N GLY A 21 -17.61 -1.72 6.70
CA GLY A 21 -18.58 -0.96 7.50
C GLY A 21 -17.98 0.32 8.12
N ARG A 22 -18.71 0.93 9.06
CA ARG A 22 -18.27 2.14 9.79
C ARG A 22 -16.97 1.90 10.57
N LYS A 23 -16.76 0.66 11.06
CA LYS A 23 -15.56 0.24 11.78
C LYS A 23 -14.46 -0.27 10.84
N LYS A 24 -13.87 0.66 10.08
CA LYS A 24 -12.83 0.35 9.06
C LYS A 24 -11.65 -0.45 9.62
N LYS A 25 -11.23 -0.17 10.86
CA LYS A 25 -10.09 -0.84 11.50
C LYS A 25 -10.36 -2.34 11.71
N GLU A 26 -11.56 -2.69 12.17
CA GLU A 26 -11.95 -4.08 12.44
C GLU A 26 -11.96 -4.92 11.16
N SER A 27 -12.38 -4.33 10.03
CA SER A 27 -12.39 -5.00 8.73
C SER A 27 -10.99 -5.40 8.23
N PHE A 28 -9.93 -4.75 8.70
CA PHE A 28 -8.55 -5.00 8.27
C PHE A 28 -7.66 -5.62 9.36
N THR A 29 -8.19 -5.91 10.56
CA THR A 29 -7.44 -6.56 11.66
C THR A 29 -6.81 -7.89 11.24
N HIS A 30 -7.43 -8.58 10.27
CA HIS A 30 -6.89 -9.80 9.70
C HIS A 30 -5.48 -9.63 9.10
N ILE A 31 -5.17 -8.48 8.49
CA ILE A 31 -3.83 -8.20 7.96
C ILE A 31 -2.81 -8.19 9.11
N LYS A 32 -3.14 -7.49 10.19
CA LYS A 32 -2.31 -7.45 11.40
C LYS A 32 -2.11 -8.84 11.99
N GLN A 33 -3.16 -9.66 12.06
CA GLN A 33 -3.07 -11.04 12.54
C GLN A 33 -2.19 -11.92 11.66
N GLN A 34 -2.26 -11.77 10.33
CA GLN A 34 -1.39 -12.51 9.41
C GLN A 34 0.08 -12.11 9.59
N VAL A 35 0.37 -10.81 9.72
CA VAL A 35 1.72 -10.31 10.00
C VAL A 35 2.20 -10.87 11.34
N TRP A 36 1.39 -10.79 12.40
CA TRP A 36 1.71 -11.33 13.72
C TRP A 36 2.06 -12.82 13.66
N LYS A 37 1.22 -13.64 13.02
CA LYS A 37 1.41 -15.09 12.94
C LYS A 37 2.72 -15.46 12.23
N LYS A 38 3.11 -14.69 11.20
CA LYS A 38 4.39 -14.88 10.50
C LYS A 38 5.57 -14.45 11.36
N LEU A 39 5.47 -13.28 12.02
CA LEU A 39 6.49 -12.79 12.95
C LEU A 39 6.75 -13.79 14.08
N ALA A 40 5.70 -14.24 14.77
CA ALA A 40 5.80 -15.21 15.87
C ALA A 40 6.41 -16.54 15.41
N GLY A 41 6.01 -17.04 14.22
CA GLY A 41 6.59 -18.26 13.65
C GLY A 41 8.06 -18.14 13.26
N TRP A 42 8.55 -16.93 13.00
CA TRP A 42 9.95 -16.65 12.68
C TRP A 42 10.78 -16.30 13.90
N GLU A 43 10.19 -15.71 14.93
CA GLU A 43 10.83 -15.44 16.21
C GLU A 43 11.24 -16.74 16.91
N ALA A 44 10.46 -17.81 16.75
CA ALA A 44 10.79 -19.16 17.22
C ALA A 44 12.06 -19.73 16.55
N LYS A 45 12.51 -19.16 15.43
CA LYS A 45 13.75 -19.55 14.75
C LYS A 45 14.88 -18.61 15.16
N LEU A 46 16.07 -19.14 15.41
CA LEU A 46 17.26 -18.33 15.63
C LEU A 46 17.70 -17.70 14.30
N LEU A 47 17.21 -16.49 14.03
CA LEU A 47 17.49 -15.74 12.81
C LEU A 47 18.56 -14.68 13.05
N SER A 48 19.49 -14.55 12.10
CA SER A 48 20.44 -13.43 12.06
C SER A 48 19.72 -12.12 11.72
N GLN A 49 20.35 -10.98 12.06
CA GLN A 49 19.79 -9.65 11.80
C GLN A 49 19.54 -9.40 10.30
N ALA A 50 20.46 -9.85 9.44
CA ALA A 50 20.33 -9.73 7.99
C ALA A 50 19.12 -10.52 7.45
N VAL A 51 18.84 -11.70 8.00
CA VAL A 51 17.68 -12.50 7.58
C VAL A 51 16.38 -11.84 8.03
N ARG A 52 16.34 -11.26 9.24
CA ARG A 52 15.17 -10.50 9.71
C ARG A 52 14.84 -9.32 8.81
N GLU A 53 15.85 -8.56 8.37
CA GLU A 53 15.67 -7.46 7.41
C GLU A 53 14.96 -7.92 6.13
N ILE A 54 15.48 -8.99 5.52
CA ILE A 54 14.96 -9.53 4.25
C ILE A 54 13.52 -10.00 4.43
N LEU A 55 13.24 -10.71 5.52
CA LEU A 55 11.91 -11.22 5.85
C LEU A 55 10.89 -10.09 6.08
N ILE A 56 11.29 -9.02 6.77
CA ILE A 56 10.46 -7.84 6.98
C ILE A 56 10.09 -7.21 5.64
N LYS A 57 11.09 -6.95 4.78
CA LYS A 57 10.86 -6.37 3.46
C LYS A 57 9.94 -7.22 2.60
N PHE A 58 10.12 -8.54 2.66
CA PHE A 58 9.26 -9.48 1.97
C PHE A 58 7.82 -9.41 2.48
N MET A 59 7.59 -9.45 3.79
CA MET A 59 6.24 -9.40 4.35
C MET A 59 5.53 -8.07 4.13
N ALA A 60 6.22 -6.96 4.35
CA ALA A 60 5.68 -5.61 4.15
C ALA A 60 5.18 -5.42 2.72
N GLN A 61 5.77 -6.13 1.76
CA GLN A 61 5.30 -6.17 0.38
C GLN A 61 4.22 -7.23 0.19
N ALA A 62 4.49 -8.51 0.46
CA ALA A 62 3.63 -9.61 0.04
C ALA A 62 2.25 -9.62 0.71
N LEU A 63 2.18 -9.39 2.03
CA LEU A 63 0.95 -9.59 2.81
C LEU A 63 -0.08 -8.47 2.57
N PRO A 64 0.28 -7.18 2.64
CA PRO A 64 -0.72 -6.14 2.50
C PRO A 64 -0.97 -5.71 1.05
N THR A 65 -0.12 -6.07 0.07
CA THR A 65 -0.24 -5.59 -1.33
C THR A 65 -1.62 -5.85 -1.91
N TYR A 66 -2.20 -7.04 -1.73
CA TYR A 66 -3.51 -7.34 -2.29
C TYR A 66 -4.59 -6.43 -1.72
N THR A 67 -4.63 -6.26 -0.39
CA THR A 67 -5.59 -5.40 0.28
C THR A 67 -5.38 -3.92 -0.02
N MET A 68 -4.13 -3.46 0.01
CA MET A 68 -3.74 -2.07 -0.28
C MET A 68 -3.97 -1.68 -1.73
N THR A 69 -4.00 -2.64 -2.64
CA THR A 69 -4.35 -2.38 -4.04
C THR A 69 -5.82 -2.01 -4.20
N CYS A 70 -6.71 -2.60 -3.39
CA CYS A 70 -8.15 -2.42 -3.49
C CYS A 70 -8.70 -1.35 -2.53
N PHE A 71 -8.03 -1.16 -1.39
CA PHE A 71 -8.53 -0.34 -0.29
C PHE A 71 -7.45 0.55 0.32
N LYS A 72 -7.87 1.74 0.78
CA LYS A 72 -7.04 2.58 1.64
C LYS A 72 -7.08 2.01 3.06
N VAL A 73 -5.96 1.53 3.55
CA VAL A 73 -5.81 1.03 4.92
C VAL A 73 -5.77 2.23 5.88
N PRO A 74 -6.43 2.17 7.04
CA PRO A 74 -6.36 3.24 8.03
C PRO A 74 -4.92 3.45 8.52
N LEU A 75 -4.48 4.71 8.63
CA LEU A 75 -3.12 5.06 9.04
C LEU A 75 -2.73 4.46 10.40
N SER A 76 -3.68 4.42 11.35
CA SER A 76 -3.47 3.79 12.65
C SER A 76 -3.12 2.29 12.55
N LEU A 77 -3.72 1.57 11.61
CA LEU A 77 -3.41 0.16 11.39
C LEU A 77 -2.04 0.00 10.72
N CYS A 78 -1.66 0.90 9.80
CA CYS A 78 -0.31 0.92 9.25
C CYS A 78 0.72 1.08 10.36
N HIS A 79 0.59 2.10 11.22
CA HIS A 79 1.52 2.33 12.33
C HIS A 79 1.58 1.18 13.33
N GLU A 80 0.47 0.50 13.60
CA GLU A 80 0.49 -0.71 14.44
C GLU A 80 1.30 -1.84 13.82
N ILE A 81 1.17 -2.06 12.51
CA ILE A 81 1.93 -3.08 11.79
C ILE A 81 3.41 -2.69 11.73
N GLU A 82 3.74 -1.43 11.47
CA GLU A 82 5.10 -0.88 11.46
C GLU A 82 5.77 -1.04 12.82
N SER A 83 5.05 -0.75 13.91
CA SER A 83 5.53 -0.94 15.28
C SER A 83 5.87 -2.41 15.56
N MET A 84 5.01 -3.34 15.17
CA MET A 84 5.27 -4.79 15.31
C MET A 84 6.51 -5.23 14.52
N ILE A 85 6.67 -4.71 13.30
CA ILE A 85 7.83 -4.98 12.46
C ILE A 85 9.12 -4.43 13.10
N CYS A 86 9.07 -3.21 13.65
CA CYS A 86 10.15 -2.59 14.42
C CYS A 86 10.59 -3.47 15.58
N ILE A 87 9.65 -3.90 16.42
CA ILE A 87 9.90 -4.75 17.60
C ILE A 87 10.63 -6.05 17.17
N PHE A 88 10.16 -6.68 16.10
CA PHE A 88 10.80 -7.88 15.56
C PHE A 88 12.19 -7.60 14.98
N CYS A 89 12.37 -6.48 14.27
CA CYS A 89 13.65 -6.07 13.69
C CYS A 89 14.72 -5.95 14.78
N TRP A 90 14.40 -5.32 15.90
CA TRP A 90 15.33 -5.15 17.03
C TRP A 90 15.42 -6.38 17.94
N GLY A 91 14.65 -7.42 17.65
CA GLY A 91 14.75 -8.71 18.35
C GLY A 91 14.29 -8.66 19.81
N GLN A 92 13.32 -7.81 20.12
CA GLN A 92 12.68 -7.83 21.42
C GLN A 92 11.97 -9.19 21.61
N LYS A 93 12.26 -9.88 22.72
CA LYS A 93 11.66 -11.16 23.10
C LYS A 93 11.02 -11.04 24.47
N GLY A 94 9.74 -11.37 24.59
CA GLY A 94 8.99 -11.26 25.85
C GLY A 94 9.11 -9.85 26.45
N ASP A 95 9.44 -9.78 27.73
CA ASP A 95 9.54 -8.51 28.49
C ASP A 95 10.90 -7.79 28.31
N ASN A 96 11.85 -8.39 27.57
CA ASN A 96 13.15 -7.76 27.30
C ASN A 96 13.04 -6.68 26.23
N ARG A 97 12.67 -5.47 26.66
CA ARG A 97 12.61 -4.29 25.81
C ARG A 97 14.00 -3.97 25.23
N LYS A 98 14.11 -4.00 23.90
CA LYS A 98 15.31 -3.59 23.19
C LYS A 98 15.21 -2.11 22.82
N ILE A 99 16.34 -1.42 22.83
CA ILE A 99 16.41 -0.02 22.44
C ILE A 99 16.17 0.07 20.92
N HIS A 100 15.19 0.87 20.53
CA HIS A 100 14.97 1.22 19.13
C HIS A 100 15.95 2.34 18.77
N TRP A 101 17.08 1.99 18.16
CA TRP A 101 18.16 2.93 17.89
C TRP A 101 17.85 3.95 16.79
N VAL A 102 16.88 3.65 15.92
CA VAL A 102 16.56 4.43 14.73
C VAL A 102 15.05 4.57 14.60
N LYS A 103 14.57 5.77 14.20
CA LYS A 103 13.14 6.00 13.96
C LYS A 103 12.69 5.20 12.74
N TRP A 104 11.40 4.85 12.70
CA TRP A 104 10.85 4.09 11.57
C TRP A 104 11.00 4.82 10.23
N GLN A 105 10.85 6.15 10.22
CA GLN A 105 11.02 6.97 9.02
C GLN A 105 12.45 6.85 8.46
N ASP A 106 13.46 6.99 9.32
CA ASP A 106 14.86 6.83 8.94
C ASP A 106 15.18 5.39 8.48
N LEU A 107 14.48 4.37 9.02
CA LEU A 107 14.58 2.99 8.52
C LEU A 107 13.98 2.80 7.13
N CYS A 108 13.01 3.64 6.74
CA CYS A 108 12.37 3.57 5.43
C CYS A 108 13.22 4.20 4.31
N GLU A 109 14.18 5.06 4.68
CA GLU A 109 15.10 5.69 3.73
C GLU A 109 15.92 4.65 2.94
N PRO A 110 16.34 4.98 1.70
CA PRO A 110 17.13 4.06 0.90
C PRO A 110 18.49 3.78 1.54
N LYS A 111 19.07 2.61 1.25
CA LYS A 111 20.40 2.22 1.78
C LYS A 111 21.50 3.23 1.48
N SER A 112 21.39 3.96 0.36
CA SER A 112 22.32 5.03 -0.01
C SER A 112 22.30 6.22 0.96
N GLN A 113 21.21 6.41 1.68
CA GLN A 113 21.03 7.48 2.67
C GLN A 113 21.13 6.96 4.11
N GLY A 114 21.64 5.74 4.31
CA GLY A 114 21.82 5.14 5.64
C GLY A 114 20.57 4.44 6.21
N GLY A 115 19.46 4.41 5.47
CA GLY A 115 18.25 3.68 5.86
C GLY A 115 18.28 2.20 5.49
N MET A 116 17.25 1.47 5.91
CA MET A 116 17.12 0.04 5.63
C MET A 116 16.42 -0.22 4.28
N GLY A 117 15.75 0.78 3.69
CA GLY A 117 14.95 0.64 2.48
C GLY A 117 13.69 -0.22 2.69
N VAL A 118 13.14 -0.19 3.91
CA VAL A 118 11.81 -0.73 4.19
C VAL A 118 10.77 0.25 3.64
N LYS A 119 9.64 -0.23 3.12
CA LYS A 119 8.62 0.68 2.57
C LYS A 119 7.70 1.16 3.70
N ASP A 120 7.48 2.47 3.77
CA ASP A 120 6.38 3.05 4.54
C ASP A 120 5.06 2.50 4.01
N LEU A 121 4.25 1.90 4.89
CA LEU A 121 3.03 1.19 4.48
C LEU A 121 1.95 2.15 4.01
N ALA A 122 1.89 3.36 4.57
CA ALA A 122 0.90 4.37 4.20
C ALA A 122 1.19 4.92 2.80
N LEU A 123 2.45 5.27 2.53
CA LEU A 123 2.91 5.74 1.22
C LEU A 123 2.83 4.64 0.17
N PHE A 124 3.20 3.40 0.54
CA PHE A 124 3.08 2.25 -0.36
C PHE A 124 1.62 1.99 -0.75
N ASN A 125 0.68 2.12 0.19
CA ASN A 125 -0.74 2.01 -0.11
C ASN A 125 -1.24 3.12 -1.05
N ASP A 126 -0.82 4.37 -0.83
CA ASP A 126 -1.16 5.48 -1.73
C ASP A 126 -0.61 5.26 -3.14
N ALA A 127 0.64 4.80 -3.25
CA ALA A 127 1.24 4.45 -4.53
C ALA A 127 0.47 3.32 -5.23
N LEU A 128 0.09 2.25 -4.52
CA LEU A 128 -0.69 1.16 -5.11
C LEU A 128 -2.09 1.61 -5.59
N LEU A 129 -2.76 2.49 -4.84
CA LEU A 129 -4.04 3.06 -5.24
C LEU A 129 -3.88 3.98 -6.46
N ALA A 130 -2.84 4.82 -6.48
CA ALA A 130 -2.49 5.62 -7.64
C ALA A 130 -2.23 4.74 -8.87
N LYS A 131 -1.59 3.57 -8.71
CA LYS A 131 -1.42 2.59 -9.80
C LYS A 131 -2.75 2.18 -10.42
N GLN A 132 -3.73 1.88 -9.57
CA GLN A 132 -5.02 1.39 -10.06
C GLN A 132 -5.82 2.51 -10.70
N THR A 133 -5.75 3.72 -10.17
CA THR A 133 -6.34 4.88 -10.84
C THR A 133 -5.66 5.16 -12.17
N TRP A 134 -4.33 5.04 -12.26
CA TRP A 134 -3.60 5.18 -13.53
C TRP A 134 -4.07 4.19 -14.59
N ARG A 135 -4.35 2.94 -14.20
CA ARG A 135 -4.95 1.94 -15.09
C ARG A 135 -6.35 2.34 -15.54
N LEU A 136 -7.18 2.93 -14.68
CA LEU A 136 -8.49 3.47 -15.09
C LEU A 136 -8.39 4.66 -16.06
N ILE A 137 -7.24 5.31 -16.16
CA ILE A 137 -7.02 6.40 -17.13
C ILE A 137 -6.62 5.82 -18.50
N HIS A 138 -5.72 4.82 -18.52
CA HIS A 138 -5.05 4.39 -19.76
C HIS A 138 -5.54 3.06 -20.34
N ASP A 139 -6.15 2.19 -19.53
CA ASP A 139 -6.53 0.82 -19.92
C ASP A 139 -8.06 0.71 -20.04
N THR A 140 -8.61 1.28 -21.11
CA THR A 140 -10.07 1.39 -21.35
C THR A 140 -10.73 0.07 -21.76
N ASP A 141 -9.96 -0.87 -22.29
CA ASP A 141 -10.48 -2.17 -22.76
C ASP A 141 -10.67 -3.18 -21.61
N SER A 142 -10.02 -2.92 -20.47
CA SER A 142 -10.15 -3.79 -19.30
C SER A 142 -11.58 -3.86 -18.76
N LEU A 143 -11.97 -5.05 -18.28
CA LEU A 143 -13.24 -5.23 -17.54
C LEU A 143 -13.32 -4.28 -16.34
N PHE A 144 -12.18 -4.04 -15.68
CA PHE A 144 -12.08 -3.12 -14.57
C PHE A 144 -12.53 -1.71 -14.97
N TYR A 145 -12.02 -1.18 -16.08
CA TYR A 145 -12.48 0.11 -16.61
C TYR A 145 -13.96 0.07 -16.96
N ARG A 146 -14.39 -0.89 -17.78
CA ARG A 146 -15.78 -0.94 -18.28
C ARG A 146 -16.82 -0.97 -17.15
N VAL A 147 -16.58 -1.78 -16.12
CA VAL A 147 -17.47 -1.88 -14.94
C VAL A 147 -17.45 -0.60 -14.12
N PHE A 148 -16.27 -0.04 -13.83
CA PHE A 148 -16.16 1.16 -13.00
C PHE A 148 -16.67 2.42 -13.72
N LYS A 149 -16.40 2.53 -15.02
CA LYS A 149 -16.91 3.58 -15.90
C LYS A 149 -18.43 3.60 -15.86
N ALA A 150 -19.08 2.47 -16.15
CA ALA A 150 -20.55 2.38 -16.15
C ALA A 150 -21.16 2.69 -14.78
N LYS A 151 -20.53 2.26 -13.68
CA LYS A 151 -21.10 2.41 -12.33
C LYS A 151 -20.84 3.77 -11.67
N PHE A 152 -19.65 4.34 -11.84
CA PHE A 152 -19.19 5.46 -11.01
C PHE A 152 -18.92 6.76 -11.79
N PHE A 153 -18.63 6.68 -13.09
CA PHE A 153 -18.29 7.85 -13.92
C PHE A 153 -18.75 7.69 -15.37
N ALA A 154 -20.02 7.31 -15.57
CA ALA A 154 -20.56 7.00 -16.89
C ALA A 154 -20.37 8.16 -17.88
N ASN A 155 -20.68 9.37 -17.43
CA ASN A 155 -20.67 10.58 -18.28
C ASN A 155 -19.44 11.47 -18.06
N SER A 156 -18.43 11.04 -17.31
CA SER A 156 -17.25 11.86 -16.99
C SER A 156 -15.96 11.04 -17.00
N THR A 157 -14.80 11.67 -16.85
CA THR A 157 -13.55 10.93 -16.64
C THR A 157 -13.37 10.53 -15.17
N ILE A 158 -12.45 9.59 -14.88
CA ILE A 158 -12.03 9.26 -13.51
C ILE A 158 -11.49 10.50 -12.77
N MET A 159 -10.87 11.43 -13.51
CA MET A 159 -10.32 12.67 -12.96
C MET A 159 -11.42 13.61 -12.43
N GLU A 160 -12.59 13.62 -13.06
CA GLU A 160 -13.72 14.48 -12.71
C GLU A 160 -14.76 13.77 -11.83
N ALA A 161 -14.59 12.47 -11.61
CA ALA A 161 -15.59 11.65 -10.96
C ALA A 161 -15.93 12.14 -9.54
N LYS A 162 -17.22 12.21 -9.23
CA LYS A 162 -17.69 12.69 -7.92
C LYS A 162 -17.52 11.60 -6.85
N ASN A 163 -17.47 12.03 -5.59
CA ASN A 163 -17.44 11.14 -4.43
C ASN A 163 -18.80 11.17 -3.71
N PRO A 164 -19.79 10.36 -4.12
CA PRO A 164 -21.07 10.34 -3.45
C PRO A 164 -20.94 9.75 -2.04
N ALA A 165 -21.72 10.24 -1.09
CA ALA A 165 -21.60 9.86 0.33
C ALA A 165 -21.82 8.34 0.55
N ASN A 166 -22.72 7.74 -0.24
CA ASN A 166 -23.05 6.32 -0.24
C ASN A 166 -22.11 5.45 -1.10
N ALA A 167 -21.02 6.00 -1.65
CA ALA A 167 -20.06 5.21 -2.41
C ALA A 167 -19.43 4.10 -1.57
N SER A 168 -19.14 2.99 -2.24
CA SER A 168 -18.35 1.88 -1.68
C SER A 168 -16.99 2.36 -1.18
N TYR A 169 -16.46 1.67 -0.17
CA TYR A 169 -15.13 2.01 0.37
C TYR A 169 -14.01 1.82 -0.67
N ALA A 170 -14.14 0.82 -1.55
CA ALA A 170 -13.23 0.61 -2.68
C ALA A 170 -13.19 1.84 -3.60
N TRP A 171 -14.36 2.38 -3.98
CA TRP A 171 -14.42 3.59 -4.80
C TRP A 171 -13.77 4.79 -4.12
N LYS A 172 -14.11 5.03 -2.84
CA LYS A 172 -13.47 6.10 -2.04
C LYS A 172 -11.95 5.94 -1.97
N SER A 173 -11.45 4.70 -1.95
CA SER A 173 -10.02 4.39 -1.95
C SER A 173 -9.37 4.69 -3.30
N ILE A 174 -10.00 4.33 -4.43
CA ILE A 174 -9.54 4.68 -5.77
C ILE A 174 -9.50 6.20 -5.96
N LEU A 175 -10.50 6.93 -5.45
CA LEU A 175 -10.51 8.39 -5.47
C LEU A 175 -9.34 8.99 -4.68
N LYS A 176 -8.90 8.36 -3.57
CA LYS A 176 -7.67 8.78 -2.90
C LYS A 176 -6.43 8.59 -3.78
N GLY A 177 -6.33 7.48 -4.51
CA GLY A 177 -5.27 7.27 -5.51
C GLY A 177 -5.29 8.34 -6.62
N ARG A 178 -6.49 8.75 -7.07
CA ARG A 178 -6.64 9.88 -8.00
C ARG A 178 -6.13 11.19 -7.42
N ASP A 179 -6.46 11.49 -6.18
CA ASP A 179 -6.00 12.71 -5.51
C ASP A 179 -4.47 12.70 -5.32
N VAL A 180 -3.83 11.53 -5.26
CA VAL A 180 -2.37 11.38 -5.29
C VAL A 180 -1.82 11.72 -6.67
N ILE A 181 -2.41 11.19 -7.75
CA ILE A 181 -2.01 11.53 -9.13
C ILE A 181 -2.14 13.04 -9.38
N LYS A 182 -3.28 13.64 -9.01
CA LYS A 182 -3.52 15.10 -9.16
C LYS A 182 -2.51 15.96 -8.41
N ARG A 183 -2.01 15.47 -7.28
CA ARG A 183 -0.95 16.16 -6.52
C ARG A 183 0.41 15.95 -7.18
N GLY A 184 0.70 14.74 -7.65
CA GLY A 184 1.95 14.45 -8.38
C GLY A 184 2.08 15.20 -9.71
N THR A 185 0.97 15.56 -10.37
CA THR A 185 1.03 16.43 -11.56
C THR A 185 1.45 17.87 -11.23
N VAL A 186 1.35 18.29 -9.97
CA VAL A 186 1.76 19.62 -9.49
C VAL A 186 3.14 19.56 -8.81
N ASP A 187 3.47 18.42 -8.18
CA ASP A 187 4.74 18.17 -7.51
C ASP A 187 5.47 16.96 -8.15
N PRO A 188 6.44 17.22 -9.04
CA PRO A 188 7.20 16.17 -9.71
C PRO A 188 8.06 15.30 -8.77
N VAL A 189 8.43 15.81 -7.59
CA VAL A 189 9.20 15.05 -6.58
C VAL A 189 8.29 13.99 -5.96
N LEU A 190 7.04 14.37 -5.63
CA LEU A 190 6.02 13.43 -5.19
C LEU A 190 5.71 12.38 -6.26
N PHE A 191 5.63 12.80 -7.53
CA PHE A 191 5.40 11.88 -8.65
C PHE A 191 6.54 10.88 -8.82
N SER A 192 7.78 11.33 -8.70
CA SER A 192 8.98 10.47 -8.71
C SER A 192 8.99 9.45 -7.57
N LEU A 193 8.65 9.87 -6.34
CA LEU A 193 8.54 8.97 -5.19
C LEU A 193 7.42 7.93 -5.36
N VAL A 194 6.28 8.34 -5.92
CA VAL A 194 5.18 7.43 -6.23
C VAL A 194 5.58 6.45 -7.35
N LEU A 195 6.24 6.93 -8.41
CA LEU A 195 6.78 6.09 -9.49
C LEU A 195 7.84 5.10 -8.97
N TRP A 196 8.76 5.55 -8.12
CA TRP A 196 9.76 4.70 -7.48
C TRP A 196 9.09 3.56 -6.69
N ASN A 197 8.04 3.88 -5.91
CA ASN A 197 7.27 2.88 -5.17
C ASN A 197 6.44 1.96 -6.09
N LEU A 198 5.91 2.49 -7.20
CA LEU A 198 5.09 1.81 -8.20
C LEU A 198 5.84 0.79 -9.08
N TRP A 199 7.08 1.13 -9.44
CA TRP A 199 7.91 0.39 -10.40
C TRP A 199 8.82 -0.64 -9.73
N ASN A 200 9.02 -0.55 -8.42
CA ASN A 200 9.80 -1.52 -7.65
C ASN A 200 9.00 -2.80 -7.27
N ARG A 201 8.19 -3.32 -8.21
CA ARG A 201 7.40 -4.56 -8.06
C ARG A 201 7.98 -5.76 -8.83
N ARG A 202 8.99 -5.58 -9.71
CA ARG A 202 9.45 -6.68 -10.59
C ARG A 202 10.95 -7.00 -10.66
N ASN A 203 11.84 -6.29 -9.99
CA ASN A 203 13.29 -6.52 -10.18
C ASN A 203 14.02 -6.95 -8.90
N ASN A 204 13.99 -8.27 -8.64
CA ASN A 204 15.13 -9.01 -8.07
C ASN A 204 16.17 -9.32 -9.18
N LEU A 205 16.36 -8.39 -10.13
CA LEU A 205 17.44 -8.43 -11.10
C LEU A 205 18.35 -7.25 -10.80
N ARG A 206 19.63 -7.56 -10.60
CA ARG A 206 20.72 -6.61 -10.53
C ARG A 206 20.56 -5.59 -11.66
N LEU A 207 20.12 -4.39 -11.32
CA LEU A 207 20.35 -3.22 -12.16
C LEU A 207 21.46 -2.45 -11.46
N GLY A 208 22.68 -2.59 -12.00
CA GLY A 208 23.75 -1.65 -11.70
C GLY A 208 23.20 -0.24 -11.92
N LYS A 209 23.41 0.62 -10.91
CA LYS A 209 23.21 2.07 -10.85
C LYS A 209 22.05 2.65 -11.70
N PRO A 210 21.07 3.36 -11.11
CA PRO A 210 20.08 4.08 -11.91
C PRO A 210 20.76 5.23 -12.66
N THR A 211 21.11 5.02 -13.93
CA THR A 211 21.43 6.08 -14.87
C THR A 211 20.14 6.57 -15.49
N LEU A 212 19.49 7.53 -14.85
CA LEU A 212 18.84 8.67 -15.50
C LEU A 212 18.44 9.64 -14.38
N PRO A 213 19.16 10.77 -14.24
CA PRO A 213 18.82 11.84 -13.31
C PRO A 213 17.40 12.34 -13.55
N LEU A 214 16.69 12.63 -12.46
CA LEU A 214 15.31 13.10 -12.43
C LEU A 214 15.08 14.31 -13.36
N ASP A 215 16.14 15.11 -13.52
CA ASP A 215 16.26 16.31 -14.34
C ASP A 215 15.90 16.03 -15.81
N LYS A 216 16.32 14.88 -16.37
CA LYS A 216 16.07 14.52 -17.79
C LYS A 216 14.64 14.06 -18.09
N VAL A 217 13.92 13.59 -17.07
CA VAL A 217 12.51 13.17 -17.20
C VAL A 217 11.59 14.39 -17.25
N LEU A 218 12.00 15.49 -16.59
CA LEU A 218 11.28 16.75 -16.58
C LEU A 218 11.39 17.49 -17.92
N GLU A 219 12.56 17.44 -18.58
CA GLU A 219 12.76 18.03 -19.91
C GLU A 219 11.86 17.38 -20.99
N HIS A 220 11.70 16.04 -20.96
CA HIS A 220 10.83 15.34 -21.93
C HIS A 220 9.33 15.61 -21.74
N SER A 221 8.92 16.17 -20.60
CA SER A 221 7.52 16.50 -20.33
C SER A 221 7.16 17.94 -20.70
N GLN A 222 8.15 18.79 -21.03
CA GLN A 222 7.92 20.17 -21.46
C GLN A 222 7.96 20.36 -22.99
N GLU A 223 8.32 19.32 -23.76
CA GLU A 223 8.36 19.36 -25.24
C GLU A 223 7.14 18.73 -25.92
N ARG A 224 5.95 18.70 -25.29
CA ARG A 224 4.69 18.30 -25.94
C ARG A 224 3.54 19.24 -25.67
#